data_AF-A0A099KWI4-F1
#
_entry.id   AF-A0A099KWI4-F1
#
_cell.length_a   1.000
_cell.length_b   1.000
_cell.length_c   1.000
_cell.angle_alpha   90.00
_cell.angle_beta   90.00
_cell.angle_gamma   90.00
#
_symmetry.space_group_name_H-M   'P 1'
#
loop_
_entity.id
_entity.type
_entity.pdbx_description
1 polymer ?
#
loop_
_entity_poly.entity_id
_entity_poly.type
_entity_poly.pdbx_seq_one_letter_code
_entity_poly.pdbx_strand_id
1 'polypeptide(L)'
;MKLFDKAKELTDKVTESITSFSSDEVIANTVIKAVEKQERVNAILKAKGCNYLVSDIELGMGVPPTVTFGVRRVDEPNASIEKRIGISDQLDRV
;
A
#
# COMPACT_ATOMS: atom_id res chain seq x y z
N MET A 1 -1.11 -42.07 -13.08
CA MET A 1 -2.40 -41.37 -12.88
C MET A 1 -2.40 -40.50 -11.63
N LYS A 2 -1.92 -40.96 -10.46
CA LYS A 2 -1.91 -40.19 -9.19
C LYS A 2 -1.30 -38.76 -9.19
N LEU A 3 -0.33 -38.47 -10.06
CA LEU A 3 0.31 -37.14 -10.12
C LEU A 3 -0.52 -36.12 -10.92
N PHE A 4 -1.22 -36.58 -11.95
CA PHE A 4 -2.16 -35.77 -12.74
C PHE A 4 -3.38 -35.40 -11.90
N ASP A 5 -3.87 -36.33 -11.08
CA ASP A 5 -4.99 -36.09 -10.17
C ASP A 5 -4.65 -35.01 -9.12
N LYS A 6 -3.44 -35.05 -8.53
CA LYS A 6 -2.96 -34.01 -7.60
C LYS A 6 -2.79 -32.63 -8.24
N ALA A 7 -2.30 -32.58 -9.48
CA ALA A 7 -2.12 -31.32 -10.19
C ALA A 7 -3.48 -30.67 -10.53
N LYS A 8 -4.47 -31.49 -10.89
CA LYS A 8 -5.84 -31.05 -11.14
C LYS A 8 -6.50 -30.55 -9.86
N GLU A 9 -6.37 -31.28 -8.76
CA GLU A 9 -6.92 -30.89 -7.45
C GLU A 9 -6.33 -29.57 -6.93
N LEU A 10 -5.03 -29.32 -7.14
CA LEU A 10 -4.38 -28.04 -6.82
C LEU A 10 -4.89 -26.90 -7.72
N THR A 11 -5.13 -27.17 -9.01
CA THR A 11 -5.67 -26.18 -9.97
C THR A 11 -7.11 -25.82 -9.61
N ASP A 12 -7.93 -26.80 -9.27
CA ASP A 12 -9.32 -26.60 -8.85
C ASP A 12 -9.38 -25.81 -7.52
N LYS A 13 -8.49 -26.10 -6.56
CA LYS A 13 -8.37 -25.33 -5.30
C LYS A 13 -7.96 -23.87 -5.50
N VAL A 14 -7.05 -23.61 -6.44
CA VAL A 14 -6.65 -22.23 -6.79
C VAL A 14 -7.83 -21.51 -7.44
N THR A 15 -8.59 -22.19 -8.30
CA THR A 15 -9.75 -21.63 -8.99
C THR A 15 -10.91 -21.30 -8.04
N GLU A 16 -11.21 -22.17 -7.07
CA GLU A 16 -12.18 -21.88 -5.99
C GLU A 16 -11.69 -20.81 -5.01
N SER A 17 -10.39 -20.75 -4.73
CA SER A 17 -9.85 -19.68 -3.89
C SER A 17 -10.06 -18.32 -4.57
N ILE A 18 -9.82 -18.24 -5.88
CA ILE A 18 -10.01 -17.05 -6.72
C ILE A 18 -11.46 -16.54 -6.72
N THR A 19 -12.47 -17.41 -6.63
CA THR A 19 -13.88 -16.99 -6.50
C THR A 19 -14.21 -16.53 -5.07
N SER A 20 -13.57 -17.09 -4.03
CA SER A 20 -13.72 -16.66 -2.63
C SER A 20 -13.03 -15.31 -2.29
N PHE A 21 -12.08 -14.87 -3.13
CA PHE A 21 -11.44 -13.54 -3.02
C PHE A 21 -12.39 -12.37 -3.30
N SER A 22 -13.64 -12.63 -3.69
CA SER A 22 -14.69 -11.63 -3.91
C SER A 22 -15.46 -11.21 -2.65
N SER A 23 -15.19 -11.82 -1.49
CA SER A 23 -15.85 -11.42 -0.25
C SER A 23 -15.31 -10.10 0.30
N ASP A 24 -16.20 -9.25 0.81
CA ASP A 24 -15.87 -7.95 1.40
C ASP A 24 -14.78 -8.07 2.49
N GLU A 25 -14.81 -9.14 3.27
CA GLU A 25 -13.82 -9.42 4.31
C GLU A 25 -12.43 -9.68 3.73
N VAL A 26 -12.32 -10.37 2.60
CA VAL A 26 -11.04 -10.61 1.93
C VAL A 26 -10.50 -9.33 1.31
N ILE A 27 -11.37 -8.50 0.74
CA ILE A 27 -11.01 -7.17 0.23
C ILE A 27 -10.49 -6.29 1.37
N ALA A 28 -11.23 -6.22 2.48
CA ALA A 28 -10.82 -5.45 3.66
C ALA A 28 -9.48 -5.91 4.21
N ASN A 29 -9.29 -7.23 4.36
CA ASN A 29 -8.00 -7.80 4.79
C ASN A 29 -6.85 -7.49 3.81
N THR A 30 -7.14 -7.44 2.51
CA THR A 30 -6.16 -7.09 1.48
C THR A 30 -5.74 -5.63 1.60
N VAL A 31 -6.70 -4.72 1.82
CA VAL A 31 -6.42 -3.29 2.05
C VAL A 31 -5.56 -3.10 3.29
N ILE A 32 -5.92 -3.73 4.43
CA ILE A 32 -5.15 -3.65 5.68
C ILE A 32 -3.71 -4.10 5.44
N LYS A 33 -3.50 -5.26 4.81
CA LYS A 33 -2.17 -5.79 4.51
C LYS A 33 -1.37 -4.90 3.56
N ALA A 34 -2.02 -4.28 2.58
CA ALA A 34 -1.38 -3.36 1.65
C ALA A 34 -0.87 -2.10 2.36
N VAL A 35 -1.67 -1.51 3.25
CA VAL A 35 -1.29 -0.35 4.05
C VAL A 35 -0.13 -0.68 4.99
N GLU A 36 -0.20 -1.78 5.74
CA GLU A 36 0.93 -2.21 6.57
C GLU A 36 2.22 -2.42 5.75
N LYS A 37 2.09 -2.94 4.53
CA LYS A 37 3.23 -3.12 3.63
C LYS A 37 3.78 -1.76 3.19
N GLN A 38 2.94 -0.80 2.83
CA GLN A 38 3.34 0.58 2.52
C GLN A 38 4.15 1.19 3.68
N GLU A 39 3.66 1.10 4.92
CA GLU A 39 4.36 1.66 6.09
C GLU A 39 5.73 1.03 6.29
N ARG A 40 5.81 -0.31 6.27
CA ARG A 40 7.08 -1.04 6.42
C ARG A 40 8.07 -0.70 5.31
N VAL A 41 7.61 -0.64 4.06
CA VAL A 41 8.45 -0.28 2.91
C VAL A 41 8.94 1.16 3.04
N ASN A 42 8.07 2.11 3.39
CA ASN A 42 8.45 3.50 3.57
C ASN A 42 9.44 3.69 4.71
N ALA A 43 9.32 2.96 5.82
CA ALA A 43 10.30 2.97 6.89
C ALA A 43 11.69 2.54 6.40
N ILE A 44 11.75 1.45 5.61
CA ILE A 44 13.01 0.97 5.01
C ILE A 44 13.57 1.98 4.01
N LEU A 45 12.73 2.58 3.16
CA LEU A 45 13.13 3.59 2.18
C LEU A 45 13.73 4.82 2.86
N LYS A 46 13.08 5.32 3.93
CA LYS A 46 13.60 6.42 4.76
C LYS A 46 14.92 6.08 5.42
N ALA A 47 15.03 4.89 6.02
CA ALA A 47 16.28 4.43 6.65
C ALA A 47 17.45 4.33 5.66
N LYS A 48 17.15 4.11 4.37
CA LYS A 48 18.13 4.08 3.27
C LYS A 48 18.38 5.45 2.62
N GLY A 49 17.79 6.53 3.13
CA GLY A 49 17.94 7.87 2.55
C GLY A 49 17.22 8.05 1.20
N CYS A 50 16.26 7.19 0.87
CA CYS A 50 15.47 7.34 -0.35
C CYS A 50 14.49 8.51 -0.20
N ASN A 51 14.47 9.39 -1.19
CA ASN A 51 13.52 10.52 -1.29
C ASN A 51 12.23 10.14 -2.03
N TYR A 52 12.05 8.88 -2.41
CA TYR A 52 10.82 8.34 -2.95
C TYR A 52 10.15 7.43 -1.93
N LEU A 53 8.84 7.62 -1.75
CA LEU A 53 8.01 6.82 -0.87
C LEU A 53 6.77 6.35 -1.61
N VAL A 54 6.21 5.23 -1.15
CA VAL A 54 4.88 4.77 -1.56
C VAL A 54 3.87 5.81 -1.07
N SER A 55 3.20 6.48 -2.01
CA SER A 55 2.22 7.54 -1.77
C SER A 55 0.78 7.08 -1.95
N ASP A 56 0.56 6.07 -2.81
CA ASP A 56 -0.77 5.66 -3.23
C ASP A 56 -0.85 4.13 -3.28
N ILE A 57 -2.04 3.60 -3.00
CA ILE A 57 -2.38 2.18 -3.13
C ILE A 57 -3.60 2.09 -4.03
N GLU A 58 -3.48 1.36 -5.13
CA GLU A 58 -4.59 1.01 -6.01
C GLU A 58 -4.90 -0.47 -5.88
N LEU A 59 -6.19 -0.79 -5.68
CA LEU A 59 -6.70 -2.16 -5.68
C LEU A 59 -7.48 -2.41 -6.97
N GLY A 60 -6.91 -3.25 -7.85
CA GLY A 60 -7.59 -3.74 -9.04
C GLY A 60 -8.49 -4.91 -8.67
N MET A 61 -9.81 -4.75 -8.82
CA MET A 61 -10.82 -5.78 -8.55
C MET A 61 -10.96 -6.81 -9.69
N GLY A 62 -9.86 -7.10 -10.39
CA GLY A 62 -9.79 -8.19 -11.33
C GLY A 62 -9.92 -9.55 -10.64
N VAL A 63 -10.03 -10.61 -11.42
CA VAL A 63 -10.00 -11.98 -10.92
C VAL A 63 -8.70 -12.61 -11.40
N PRO A 64 -7.65 -12.72 -10.56
CA PRO A 64 -7.56 -12.35 -9.13
C PRO A 64 -7.33 -10.85 -8.87
N PRO A 65 -7.64 -10.35 -7.66
CA PRO A 65 -7.42 -8.95 -7.33
C PRO A 65 -5.92 -8.62 -7.26
N THR A 66 -5.56 -7.38 -7.62
CA THR A 66 -4.17 -6.92 -7.69
C THR A 66 -3.98 -5.67 -6.85
N VAL A 67 -2.81 -5.54 -6.22
CA VAL A 67 -2.41 -4.33 -5.48
C VAL A 67 -1.23 -3.68 -6.20
N THR A 68 -1.39 -2.41 -6.55
CA THR A 68 -0.36 -1.59 -7.17
C THR A 68 0.02 -0.45 -6.24
N PHE A 69 1.33 -0.24 -6.04
CA PHE A 69 1.85 0.86 -5.22
C PHE A 69 2.35 1.99 -6.12
N GLY A 70 1.75 3.17 -5.96
CA GLY A 70 2.24 4.41 -6.54
C GLY A 70 3.41 4.95 -5.71
N VAL A 71 4.50 5.31 -6.37
CA VAL A 71 5.70 5.84 -5.71
C VAL A 71 5.95 7.27 -6.18
N ARG A 72 6.09 8.19 -5.24
CA ARG A 72 6.32 9.60 -5.51
C ARG A 72 7.51 10.12 -4.72
N ARG A 73 8.21 11.08 -5.32
CA ARG A 73 9.23 11.85 -4.61
C ARG A 73 8.56 12.72 -3.55
N VAL A 74 9.10 12.70 -2.34
CA VAL A 74 8.76 13.65 -1.27
C VAL A 74 9.90 14.64 -1.12
N ASP A 75 9.55 15.92 -1.05
CA ASP A 75 10.49 16.98 -0.74
C ASP A 75 10.92 16.82 0.73
N GLU A 76 12.13 16.30 0.91
CA GLU A 76 12.84 16.00 2.17
C GLU A 76 12.05 15.30 3.31
N PRO A 77 12.43 14.07 3.71
CA PRO A 77 11.87 13.44 4.91
C PRO A 77 12.26 14.13 6.24
N ASN A 78 13.13 15.14 6.20
CA ASN A 78 13.66 15.89 7.35
C ASN A 78 13.34 17.42 7.32
N ALA A 79 12.42 17.87 6.45
CA ALA A 79 11.89 19.23 6.53
C ALA A 79 10.97 19.36 7.76
N SER A 80 11.60 19.39 8.92
CA SER A 80 11.01 19.59 10.24
C SER A 80 10.31 20.94 10.26
N ILE A 81 8.97 20.95 10.31
CA ILE A 81 8.07 21.68 11.23
C ILE A 81 8.26 23.22 11.46
N GLU A 82 9.31 23.89 11.00
CA GLU A 82 9.57 25.30 11.35
C GLU A 82 8.78 26.34 10.53
N LYS A 83 8.15 25.96 9.41
CA LYS A 83 7.54 26.96 8.51
C LYS A 83 6.07 27.33 8.83
N ARG A 84 5.56 26.98 10.03
CA ARG A 84 4.16 27.26 10.42
C ARG A 84 3.97 28.21 11.61
N ILE A 85 5.03 28.79 12.18
CA ILE A 85 4.92 29.86 13.18
C ILE A 85 5.58 31.15 12.67
N GLY A 86 4.84 31.93 11.89
CA GLY A 86 5.35 33.20 11.37
C GLY A 86 4.29 34.12 10.79
N ILE A 87 3.01 33.95 11.15
CA ILE A 87 1.93 34.85 10.73
C ILE A 87 1.01 35.09 11.94
N SER A 88 1.50 35.86 12.91
CA SER A 88 0.65 36.39 14.00
C SER A 88 1.09 37.79 14.45
N ASP A 89 2.36 38.18 14.27
CA ASP A 89 2.90 39.44 14.80
C ASP A 89 2.88 40.65 13.84
N GLN A 90 2.02 40.66 12.81
CA GLN A 90 1.90 41.81 11.88
C GLN A 90 0.53 42.51 11.87
N LEU A 91 -0.28 42.34 12.91
CA LEU A 91 -1.56 43.08 13.03
C LEU A 91 -1.65 44.07 14.20
N ASP A 92 -0.59 44.23 15.01
CA ASP A 92 -0.55 45.20 16.13
C ASP A 92 0.29 46.47 15.82
N ARG A 93 0.32 46.91 14.56
CA ARG A 93 0.79 48.26 14.19
C ARG A 93 -0.20 48.94 13.27
N VAL A 94 -1.35 49.31 13.85
CA VAL A 94 -2.21 50.41 13.40
C VAL A 94 -2.16 51.48 14.46
#